data_AF-T2JSV2-F1
#
_entry.id   AF-T2JSV2-F1
#
_cell.length_a   1.000
_cell.length_b   1.000
_cell.length_c   1.000
_cell.angle_alpha   90.00
_cell.angle_beta   90.00
_cell.angle_gamma   90.00
#
_symmetry.space_group_name_H-M   'P 1'
#
loop_
_entity.id
_entity.type
_entity.pdbx_description
1 polymer ?
#
loop_
_entity_poly.entity_id
_entity_poly.type
_entity_poly.pdbx_seq_one_letter_code
_entity_poly.pdbx_strand_id
1 'polypeptide(L)' 'MNLLETLNMAVATLLLNKQRSALTMLGIIIGSASVISIVGVGQAGQKLALEQLNSLGPNVLFINPGSKDTRNMSIEPPKP' A
#
# COMPACT_ATOMS: atom_id res chain seq x y z
N MET A 1 32.84 -31.66 -7.77
CA MET A 1 32.24 -30.67 -6.85
C MET A 1 30.89 -31.22 -6.40
N ASN A 2 30.78 -31.73 -5.16
CA ASN A 2 29.55 -32.31 -4.65
C ASN A 2 28.70 -31.23 -3.97
N LEU A 3 27.53 -30.88 -4.53
CA LEU A 3 26.61 -29.91 -3.91
C LEU A 3 26.22 -30.29 -2.48
N LEU A 4 26.11 -31.59 -2.20
CA LEU A 4 25.81 -32.12 -0.86
C LEU A 4 26.87 -31.74 0.17
N GLU A 5 28.14 -31.77 -0.22
CA GLU A 5 29.26 -31.46 0.68
C GLU A 5 29.35 -29.95 0.95
N THR A 6 29.08 -29.13 -0.08
CA THR A 6 28.97 -27.68 0.06
C THR A 6 27.81 -27.28 0.98
N LEU A 7 26.64 -27.91 0.84
CA LEU A 7 25.50 -27.68 1.73
C LEU A 7 25.82 -28.05 3.18
N ASN A 8 26.47 -29.19 3.40
CA ASN A 8 26.80 -29.66 4.74
C ASN A 8 27.78 -28.69 5.44
N MET A 9 28.81 -28.23 4.72
CA MET A 9 29.74 -27.21 5.23
C MET A 9 29.06 -25.87 5.51
N ALA A 10 28.15 -25.42 4.63
CA ALA A 10 27.41 -24.17 4.84
C ALA A 10 26.55 -24.23 6.10
N VAL A 11 25.79 -25.32 6.29
CA VAL A 11 24.95 -25.52 7.47
C VAL A 11 25.79 -25.57 8.74
N ALA A 12 26.90 -26.32 8.75
CA ALA A 12 27.83 -26.37 9.88
C ALA A 12 28.35 -24.97 10.25
N THR A 13 28.70 -24.15 9.25
CA THR A 13 29.23 -22.79 9.46
C THR A 13 28.18 -21.83 10.02
N LEU A 14 26.92 -21.96 9.60
CA LEU A 14 25.79 -21.19 10.14
C LEU A 14 25.50 -21.56 11.61
N LEU A 15 25.63 -22.84 11.97
CA LEU A 15 25.43 -23.33 13.34
C LEU A 15 26.53 -22.82 14.29
N LEU A 16 27.78 -22.70 13.83
CA LEU A 16 28.89 -22.15 14.62
C LEU A 16 28.68 -20.66 14.97
N ASN A 17 28.05 -19.88 14.10
CA ASN A 17 27.83 -18.43 14.28
C ASN A 17 26.37 -18.10 14.64
N LYS A 18 25.79 -18.89 15.54
CA LYS A 18 24.35 -18.87 15.88
C LYS A 18 23.80 -17.48 16.20
N GLN A 19 24.50 -16.63 16.95
CA GLN A 19 23.98 -15.29 17.30
C GLN A 19 23.88 -14.38 16.07
N ARG A 20 24.94 -14.34 15.26
CA ARG A 20 24.98 -13.51 14.05
C ARG A 20 23.96 -14.00 13.04
N SER A 21 23.95 -15.30 12.74
CA SER A 21 23.01 -15.91 11.79
C SER A 21 21.55 -15.78 12.24
N ALA A 22 21.27 -15.90 13.54
CA ALA A 22 19.92 -15.69 14.05
C ALA A 22 19.47 -14.24 13.86
N LEU A 23 20.32 -13.25 14.17
CA LEU A 23 19.96 -11.85 14.04
C LEU A 23 19.71 -11.43 12.57
N THR A 24 20.52 -11.91 11.63
CA THR A 24 20.27 -11.67 10.19
C THR A 24 18.98 -12.33 9.72
N MET A 25 18.70 -13.57 10.12
CA MET A 25 17.44 -14.24 9.78
C MET A 25 16.23 -13.48 10.35
N LEU A 26 16.29 -13.06 11.61
CA LEU A 26 15.23 -12.26 12.23
C LEU A 26 14.96 -10.96 11.49
N GLY A 27 16.01 -10.24 11.08
CA GLY A 27 15.88 -9.01 10.30
C GLY A 27 15.14 -9.23 8.98
N ILE A 28 15.48 -10.29 8.24
CA ILE A 28 14.82 -10.63 6.96
C ILE A 28 13.37 -11.03 7.19
N ILE A 29 13.07 -11.82 8.23
CA ILE A 29 11.72 -12.28 8.55
C ILE A 29 10.83 -11.08 8.91
N ILE A 30 11.26 -10.23 9.84
CA ILE A 30 10.47 -9.06 10.27
C ILE A 30 10.35 -8.05 9.13
N GLY A 31 11.44 -7.80 8.40
CA GLY A 31 11.46 -6.87 7.27
C GLY A 31 10.48 -7.28 6.17
N SER A 32 10.54 -8.54 5.73
CA SER A 32 9.61 -9.05 4.71
C SER A 32 8.17 -9.12 5.22
N ALA A 33 7.94 -9.54 6.47
CA ALA A 33 6.60 -9.61 7.07
C ALA A 33 5.90 -8.25 7.16
N SER A 34 6.64 -7.20 7.53
CA SER A 34 6.10 -5.82 7.59
C SER A 34 5.61 -5.36 6.22
N VAL A 35 6.43 -5.56 5.18
CA VAL A 35 6.07 -5.19 3.81
C VAL A 35 4.87 -5.96 3.31
N ILE A 36 4.84 -7.29 3.51
CA ILE A 36 3.69 -8.13 3.10
C ILE A 36 2.41 -7.67 3.81
N SER A 37 2.50 -7.38 5.11
CA SER A 37 1.34 -6.95 5.90
C SER A 37 0.77 -5.62 5.41
N ILE A 38 1.63 -4.62 5.18
CA ILE A 38 1.17 -3.28 4.79
C ILE A 38 0.59 -3.28 3.37
N VAL A 39 1.16 -4.08 2.47
CA VAL A 39 0.62 -4.27 1.12
C VAL A 39 -0.75 -4.96 1.20
N GLY A 40 -0.89 -6.00 2.02
CA GLY A 40 -2.15 -6.69 2.23
C GLY A 40 -3.25 -5.76 2.78
N VAL A 41 -2.93 -4.96 3.81
CA VAL A 41 -3.86 -3.97 4.37
C VAL A 41 -4.21 -2.88 3.35
N GLY A 42 -3.23 -2.38 2.59
CA GLY A 42 -3.45 -1.37 1.56
C GLY A 42 -4.38 -1.85 0.46
N GLN A 43 -4.17 -3.07 -0.05
CA GLN A 43 -5.04 -3.69 -1.04
C GLN A 43 -6.44 -3.94 -0.50
N ALA A 44 -6.57 -4.40 0.75
CA ALA A 44 -7.86 -4.58 1.39
C ALA A 44 -8.61 -3.25 1.53
N GLY A 45 -7.94 -2.19 2.00
CA GLY A 45 -8.53 -0.85 2.09
C GLY A 45 -8.99 -0.31 0.74
N GLN A 46 -8.17 -0.47 -0.30
CA GLN A 46 -8.54 -0.10 -1.67
C GLN A 46 -9.76 -0.87 -2.15
N LYS A 47 -9.81 -2.19 -1.91
CA LYS A 47 -10.96 -3.03 -2.28
C LYS A 47 -12.23 -2.58 -1.58
N LEU A 48 -12.17 -2.30 -0.27
CA LEU A 48 -13.33 -1.83 0.50
C LEU A 48 -13.84 -0.48 0.00
N ALA A 49 -12.94 0.46 -0.32
CA ALA A 49 -13.31 1.75 -0.88
C ALA A 49 -13.99 1.57 -2.26
N LEU A 50 -13.41 0.74 -3.13
CA LEU A 50 -14.00 0.41 -4.42
C LEU A 50 -15.36 -0.27 -4.28
N GLU A 51 -15.54 -1.15 -3.30
CA GLU A 51 -16.81 -1.82 -3.04
C GLU A 51 -17.90 -0.83 -2.59
N GLN A 52 -17.54 0.14 -1.75
CA GLN A 52 -18.43 1.24 -1.37
C GLN A 52 -18.77 2.17 -2.55
N LEU A 53 -17.84 2.38 -3.48
CA LEU A 53 -18.11 3.17 -4.69
C LEU A 53 -19.01 2.41 -5.66
N ASN A 54 -18.77 1.10 -5.84
CA ASN A 54 -19.59 0.25 -6.69
C ASN A 54 -21.00 0.04 -6.12
N SER A 55 -21.18 0.06 -4.80
CA SER A 55 -22.51 -0.03 -4.19
C SER A 55 -23.38 1.21 -4.44
N LEU A 56 -22.78 2.35 -4.81
CA LEU A 56 -23.50 3.53 -5.31
C LEU A 56 -24.03 3.32 -6.75
N GLY A 57 -23.60 2.26 -7.44
CA GLY A 57 -23.98 1.93 -8.81
C GLY A 57 -23.13 2.65 -9.87
N PRO A 58 -23.09 2.14 -11.11
CA PRO A 58 -22.23 2.65 -12.19
C PRO A 58 -22.60 4.06 -12.68
N ASN A 59 -23.62 4.72 -12.10
CA ASN A 59 -24.14 6.01 -12.57
C ASN A 59 -24.27 7.03 -11.42
N VAL A 60 -23.15 7.34 -10.78
CA VAL A 60 -23.08 8.41 -9.76
C VAL A 60 -23.05 9.79 -10.42
N LEU A 61 -24.18 10.51 -10.38
CA LEU A 61 -24.27 11.89 -10.84
C LEU A 61 -24.01 12.85 -9.66
N PHE A 62 -22.81 13.41 -9.60
CA PHE A 62 -22.46 14.43 -8.60
C PHE A 62 -23.04 15.80 -8.99
N ILE A 63 -24.17 16.18 -8.38
CA ILE A 63 -24.76 17.51 -8.55
C ILE A 63 -24.15 18.44 -7.50
N ASN A 64 -23.29 19.35 -7.96
CA ASN A 64 -22.79 20.45 -7.13
C ASN A 64 -23.70 21.67 -7.35
N PRO A 65 -24.56 22.04 -6.40
CA PRO A 65 -25.44 23.19 -6.56
C PRO A 65 -24.58 24.47 -6.63
N GLY A 66 -24.75 25.27 -7.69
CA GLY A 66 -24.03 26.54 -7.85
C GLY A 66 -24.25 27.45 -6.65
N SER A 67 -23.16 27.98 -6.07
CA SER A 67 -23.21 28.85 -4.90
C SER A 67 -24.11 30.07 -5.18
N LYS A 68 -24.94 30.43 -4.21
CA LYS A 68 -25.88 31.57 -4.33
C LYS A 68 -25.13 32.90 -4.56
N ASP A 69 -23.87 32.99 -4.18
CA ASP A 69 -23.03 34.17 -4.38
C ASP A 69 -22.79 34.49 -5.87
N THR A 70 -22.71 33.47 -6.74
CA THR A 70 -22.51 33.68 -8.19
C THR A 70 -23.78 34.16 -8.90
N ARG A 71 -24.97 33.95 -8.29
CA ARG A 71 -26.24 34.46 -8.82
C ARG A 71 -26.44 35.96 -8.57
N ASN A 72 -25.78 36.51 -7.56
CA ASN A 72 -25.89 37.91 -7.17
C ASN A 72 -24.74 38.77 -7.68
N MET A 73 -23.83 38.22 -8.50
CA MET A 73 -22.88 39.04 -9.23
C MET A 73 -23.66 39.76 -10.34
N SER A 74 -24.18 40.93 -10.00
CA SER A 74 -24.66 41.92 -10.95
C SER A 74 -23.54 42.11 -11.96
N ILE A 75 -23.74 41.60 -13.17
CA ILE A 75 -22.88 41.86 -14.32
C ILE A 75 -22.91 43.37 -14.51
N GLU A 76 -21.95 44.08 -13.92
CA GLU A 76 -21.76 45.50 -14.19
C GLU A 76 -21.20 45.58 -15.61
N PRO A 77 -21.94 46.16 -16.56
CA PRO A 77 -21.48 46.22 -17.94
C PRO A 77 -20.22 47.09 -18.00
N PRO A 78 -19.21 46.69 -18.79
CA PRO A 78 -17.96 47.45 -18.91
C PRO A 78 -18.26 48.86 -19.40
N LYS A 79 -17.76 49.84 -18.64
CA LYS A 79 -17.91 51.27 -18.94
C LYS A 79 -17.15 51.59 -20.25
N PRO A 80 -17.76 52.36 -21.17
CA PRO A 80 -17.11 52.79 -22.41
C PRO A 80 -15.96 53.76 -22.16
#